data_AF-A0A1N6MRI5-F1
#
_entry.id   AF-A0A1N6MRI5-F1
#
_cell.length_a   1.000
_cell.length_b   1.000
_cell.length_c   1.000
_cell.angle_alpha   90.00
_cell.angle_beta   90.00
_cell.angle_gamma   90.00
#
_symmetry.space_group_name_H-M   'P 1'
#
loop_
_entity.id
_entity.type
_entity.pdbx_description
1 polymer ?
#
loop_
_entity_poly.entity_id
_entity_poly.type
_entity_poly.pdbx_seq_one_letter_code
_entity_poly.pdbx_strand_id
1 'polypeptide(L)' 'MPLHIAADFSQKYDLKIKTLPIDIKPQPYYLLWHAKHHEDPEHKWFRELCLPFIKNHLERTIKDGMKLIHTHQ' A
#
# COMPACT_ATOMS: atom_id res chain seq x y z
N MET A 1 -8.34 -9.43 -0.84
CA MET A 1 -7.95 -8.24 -0.05
C MET A 1 -6.55 -7.81 -0.49
N PRO A 2 -6.25 -6.50 -0.61
CA PRO A 2 -4.88 -6.04 -0.87
C PRO A 2 -3.90 -6.51 0.20
N LEU A 3 -2.71 -6.93 -0.22
CA LEU A 3 -1.71 -7.54 0.68
C LEU A 3 -1.28 -6.60 1.81
N HIS A 4 -1.08 -5.33 1.51
CA HIS A 4 -0.64 -4.34 2.50
C HIS A 4 -1.62 -4.18 3.67
N ILE A 5 -2.93 -4.23 3.39
CA ILE A 5 -3.99 -4.20 4.41
C ILE A 5 -3.98 -5.50 5.23
N ALA A 6 -3.86 -6.64 4.56
CA ALA A 6 -3.78 -7.94 5.23
C ALA A 6 -2.61 -7.99 6.23
N ALA A 7 -1.45 -7.49 5.81
CA ALA A 7 -0.22 -7.43 6.62
C ALA A 7 -0.34 -6.53 7.85
N ASP A 8 -1.06 -5.41 7.75
CA ASP A 8 -1.30 -4.52 8.89
C ASP A 8 -2.23 -5.15 9.92
N PHE A 9 -3.26 -5.88 9.46
CA PHE A 9 -4.21 -6.53 10.36
C PHE A 9 -3.62 -7.79 11.00
N SER A 10 -2.79 -8.56 10.29
CA SER A 10 -2.11 -9.73 10.88
C SER A 10 -1.11 -9.38 11.98
N GLN A 11 -0.66 -8.12 12.06
CA GLN A 11 0.16 -7.65 13.18
C GLN A 11 -0.67 -7.44 14.46
N LYS A 12 -1.98 -7.23 14.34
CA LYS A 12 -2.88 -6.92 15.46
C LYS A 12 -3.75 -8.09 15.89
N TYR A 13 -3.99 -9.03 14.98
CA TYR A 13 -4.90 -10.16 15.17
C TYR A 13 -4.24 -11.44 14.66
N ASP A 14 -4.66 -12.59 15.17
CA ASP A 14 -4.18 -13.91 14.73
C ASP A 14 -4.77 -14.29 13.35
N LEU A 15 -4.28 -13.62 12.31
CA LEU A 15 -4.70 -13.82 10.92
C LEU A 15 -3.58 -14.49 10.13
N LYS A 16 -3.96 -15.51 9.35
CA LYS A 16 -3.06 -16.18 8.40
C LYS A 16 -3.29 -15.65 6.99
N ILE A 17 -2.22 -15.22 6.34
CA ILE A 17 -2.25 -14.76 4.95
C ILE A 17 -1.90 -15.94 4.04
N LYS A 18 -2.69 -16.17 2.99
CA LYS A 18 -2.47 -17.21 1.98
C LYS A 18 -2.46 -16.60 0.59
N THR A 19 -1.73 -17.23 -0.33
CA THR A 19 -1.77 -16.88 -1.76
C THR A 19 -3.14 -17.23 -2.36
N LEU A 20 -3.51 -16.48 -3.40
CA LEU A 20 -4.70 -16.80 -4.18
C LEU A 20 -4.37 -17.96 -5.14
N PRO A 21 -5.35 -18.82 -5.46
CA PRO A 21 -5.15 -19.97 -6.36
C PRO A 21 -5.09 -19.56 -7.85
N ILE A 22 -4.81 -18.29 -8.13
CA ILE A 22 -4.70 -17.71 -9.46
C ILE A 22 -3.57 -16.69 -9.45
N ASP A 23 -2.90 -16.53 -10.59
CA ASP A 23 -1.90 -15.48 -10.76
C ASP A 23 -2.59 -14.12 -10.92
N ILE A 24 -2.06 -13.11 -10.24
CA ILE A 24 -2.62 -11.75 -10.22
C ILE A 24 -1.48 -10.76 -10.42
N LYS A 25 -1.67 -9.87 -11.38
CA LYS A 25 -0.73 -8.78 -11.63
C LYS A 25 -0.75 -7.78 -10.47
N PRO A 26 0.41 -7.28 -10.03
CA PRO A 26 0.47 -6.20 -9.05
C PRO A 26 -0.37 -5.00 -9.48
N GLN A 27 -1.14 -4.44 -8.56
CA GLN A 27 -1.99 -3.28 -8.80
C GLN A 27 -1.27 -2.01 -8.33
N PRO A 28 -1.00 -1.05 -9.22
CA PRO A 28 -0.35 0.21 -8.84
C PRO A 28 -1.28 1.11 -8.04
N TYR A 29 -0.70 1.91 -7.13
CA TYR A 29 -1.39 2.96 -6.39
C TYR A 29 -1.03 4.33 -6.95
N TYR A 30 -2.03 5.19 -7.13
CA TYR A 30 -1.87 6.53 -7.67
C TYR A 30 -2.41 7.57 -6.69
N LEU A 31 -1.63 8.63 -6.48
CA LEU A 31 -2.15 9.87 -5.88
C LEU A 31 -2.72 10.71 -7.03
N LEU A 32 -4.03 10.90 -7.04
CA LEU A 32 -4.74 11.62 -8.11
C LEU A 32 -5.32 12.92 -7.58
N TRP A 33 -5.39 13.92 -8.45
CA TRP A 33 -6.00 15.22 -8.16
C TRP A 33 -6.46 15.88 -9.45
N HIS A 34 -7.33 16.88 -9.32
CA HIS A 34 -7.86 17.60 -10.48
C HIS A 34 -6.82 18.57 -11.07
N ALA A 35 -6.69 18.60 -12.39
CA ALA A 35 -5.66 19.40 -13.10
C ALA A 35 -5.73 20.90 -12.80
N LYS A 36 -6.93 21.44 -12.52
CA LYS A 36 -7.15 22.83 -12.07
C LYS A 36 -6.30 23.21 -10.84
N HIS A 37 -5.95 22.26 -9.99
CA HIS A 37 -5.18 22.47 -8.76
C HIS A 37 -3.75 21.97 -8.87
N HIS A 38 -3.22 21.81 -10.08
CA HIS A 38 -1.84 21.37 -10.26
C HIS A 38 -0.85 22.41 -9.73
N GLU A 39 -1.05 23.67 -10.09
CA GLU A 39 -0.22 24.81 -9.67
C GLU A 39 -0.70 25.49 -8.38
N ASP A 40 -1.77 24.99 -7.75
CA ASP A 40 -2.24 25.53 -6.48
C ASP A 40 -1.20 25.25 -5.37
N PRO A 41 -0.68 26.28 -4.69
CA PRO A 41 0.42 26.12 -3.72
C PRO A 41 0.08 25.19 -2.57
N GLU A 42 -1.15 25.25 -2.04
CA GLU A 42 -1.58 24.45 -0.90
C GLU A 42 -1.70 22.97 -1.30
N HIS A 43 -2.29 22.70 -2.47
CA HIS A 43 -2.36 21.34 -3.00
C HIS A 43 -0.99 20.78 -3.35
N LYS A 44 -0.09 21.60 -3.93
CA LYS A 44 1.27 21.17 -4.24
C LYS A 44 2.03 20.81 -2.97
N TRP A 45 2.03 21.70 -1.98
CA TRP A 45 2.65 21.46 -0.68
C TRP A 45 2.12 20.18 -0.02
N PHE A 46 0.80 20.00 0.01
CA PHE A 46 0.21 18.83 0.65
C PHE A 46 0.58 17.52 -0.06
N ARG A 47 0.56 17.52 -1.40
CA ARG A 47 0.96 16.34 -2.18
C ARG A 47 2.43 15.98 -1.95
N GLU A 48 3.31 16.97 -1.99
CA GLU A 48 4.74 16.76 -1.76
C GLU A 48 5.03 16.29 -0.33
N LEU A 49 4.28 16.81 0.64
CA LEU A 49 4.36 16.39 2.04
C LEU A 49 3.90 14.94 2.22
N CYS A 50 2.72 14.57 1.73
CA CYS A 50 2.09 13.27 2.01
C CYS A 50 2.66 12.12 1.18
N LEU A 51 3.08 12.38 -0.06
CA LEU A 51 3.57 11.36 -0.98
C LEU A 51 4.63 10.42 -0.39
N PRO A 52 5.71 10.90 0.25
CA PRO A 52 6.71 10.01 0.84
C PRO A 52 6.14 9.13 1.96
N PHE A 53 5.25 9.66 2.81
CA PHE A 53 4.63 8.87 3.87
C PHE A 53 3.75 7.75 3.32
N ILE A 54 2.92 8.06 2.33
CA ILE A 54 2.03 7.08 1.69
C ILE A 54 2.86 6.01 0.98
N LYS A 55 3.86 6.43 0.18
CA LYS A 55 4.74 5.51 -0.55
C LYS A 55 5.51 4.59 0.39
N ASN A 56 6.17 5.13 1.39
CA ASN A 56 6.96 4.35 2.34
C ASN A 56 6.08 3.36 3.13
N HIS A 57 4.88 3.80 3.53
CA HIS A 57 3.93 2.92 4.22
C HIS A 57 3.51 1.75 3.32
N LEU A 58 3.13 2.01 2.07
CA LEU A 58 2.73 0.98 1.10
C LEU A 58 3.88 -0.01 0.84
N GLU A 59 5.09 0.47 0.56
CA GLU A 59 6.24 -0.39 0.28
C GLU A 59 6.58 -1.30 1.47
N ARG A 60 6.60 -0.74 2.69
CA ARG A 60 6.87 -1.48 3.92
C ARG A 60 5.85 -2.60 4.14
N THR A 61 4.57 -2.26 4.09
CA THR A 61 3.48 -3.19 4.41
C THR A 61 3.29 -4.27 3.33
N ILE A 62 3.55 -3.95 2.06
CA ILE A 62 3.66 -4.98 1.00
C ILE A 62 4.80 -5.94 1.31
N LYS A 63 5.99 -5.42 1.65
CA LYS A 63 7.14 -6.26 1.99
C LYS A 63 6.87 -7.18 3.17
N ASP A 64 6.21 -6.67 4.21
CA ASP A 64 5.87 -7.45 5.39
C ASP A 64 4.81 -8.51 5.08
N GLY A 65 3.79 -8.18 4.29
CA GLY A 65 2.82 -9.16 3.79
C GLY A 65 3.46 -10.27 2.95
N MET A 66 4.43 -9.92 2.10
CA MET A 66 5.15 -10.91 1.29
C MET A 66 5.93 -11.88 2.18
N LYS A 67 6.59 -11.41 3.25
CA LYS A 67 7.26 -12.32 4.21
C LYS A 67 6.27 -13.30 4.85
N LEU A 68 5.11 -12.81 5.29
CA LEU A 68 4.09 -13.63 5.96
C LEU A 68 3.54 -14.75 5.06
N ILE A 69 3.45 -14.52 3.75
CA ILE A 69 3.09 -15.55 2.77
C ILE A 69 4.13 -16.69 2.76
N HIS A 70 5.42 -16.37 2.84
CA HIS A 70 6.51 -17.35 2.72
C HIS A 70 6.80 -18.08 4.04
N THR A 71 6.48 -17.48 5.19
CA THR A 71 6.70 -18.10 6.52
C THR A 71 5.70 -19.23 6.83
N HIS A 72 4.58 -19.32 6.11
CA HIS A 72 3.53 -20.31 6.34
C HIS A 72 3.33 -21.29 5.16
N GLN A 73 4.34 -21.44 4.30
CA GLN A 73 4.41 -22.54 3.34
C GLN A 73 4.89 -23.84 3.98
#